data_AF-A0A3C1YYW5-F1
#
_entry.id   AF-A0A3C1YYW5-F1
#
_cell.length_a   1.000
_cell.length_b   1.000
_cell.length_c   1.000
_cell.angle_alpha   90.00
_cell.angle_beta   90.00
_cell.angle_gamma   90.00
#
_symmetry.space_group_name_H-M   'P 1'
#
loop_
_entity.id
_entity.type
_entity.pdbx_description
1 polymer ?
#
loop_
_entity_poly.entity_id
_entity_poly.type
_entity_poly.pdbx_seq_one_letter_code
_entity_poly.pdbx_strand_id
1 'polypeptide(L)'
;MAPVWRLAAFTVCCIVLVSGLFLVVPADGSGCEKWKSEFLTGAMTLTSYMNTHHKYFQNKLGRVEFEAQALNLVAKLMAIETRAKSVASCVHPDDKFEGRKRLLLQTLAVVIPLMKAGDVVAPEIRDRLEREGQN
;
A
#
# COMPACT_ATOMS: atom_id res chain seq x y z
N MET A 1 25.12 3.21 -3.98
CA MET A 1 24.09 3.86 -3.14
C MET A 1 23.08 4.58 -4.04
N ALA A 2 21.87 4.05 -4.20
CA ALA A 2 20.81 4.75 -4.92
C ALA A 2 20.26 5.89 -4.03
N PRO A 3 20.02 7.10 -4.57
CA PRO A 3 19.69 8.26 -3.74
C PRO A 3 18.30 8.11 -3.12
N VAL A 4 18.24 8.27 -1.80
CA VAL A 4 17.05 8.31 -0.92
C VAL A 4 15.92 9.21 -1.47
N TRP A 5 16.26 10.14 -2.35
CA TRP A 5 15.38 11.08 -3.04
C TRP A 5 14.37 10.40 -3.96
N ARG A 6 14.69 9.23 -4.56
CA ARG A 6 13.75 8.50 -5.43
C ARG A 6 12.61 7.84 -4.65
N LEU A 7 12.88 7.38 -3.43
CA LEU A 7 11.86 6.83 -2.53
C LEU A 7 10.92 7.94 -2.04
N ALA A 8 11.48 9.08 -1.61
CA ALA A 8 10.69 10.23 -1.20
C ALA A 8 9.78 10.76 -2.33
N ALA A 9 10.27 10.79 -3.57
CA ALA A 9 9.47 11.21 -4.73
C ALA A 9 8.28 10.27 -5.00
N PHE A 10 8.45 8.95 -4.81
CA PHE A 10 7.36 7.99 -4.94
C PHE A 10 6.32 8.17 -3.83
N THR A 11 6.77 8.30 -2.57
CA THR A 11 5.86 8.52 -1.43
C THR A 11 5.09 9.83 -1.58
N VAL A 12 5.73 10.91 -2.03
CA VAL A 12 5.09 12.20 -2.32
C VAL A 12 4.09 12.06 -3.46
N CYS A 13 4.40 11.32 -4.52
CA CYS A 13 3.47 11.09 -5.63
C CYS A 13 2.22 10.31 -5.17
N CYS A 14 2.40 9.27 -4.35
CA CYS A 14 1.29 8.54 -3.74
C CYS A 14 0.45 9.43 -2.82
N ILE A 15 1.07 10.29 -2.00
CA ILE A 15 0.36 11.23 -1.12
C ILE A 15 -0.40 12.28 -1.94
N VAL A 16 0.18 12.84 -3.00
CA VAL A 16 -0.49 13.83 -3.86
C VAL A 16 -1.70 13.22 -4.60
N LEU A 17 -1.58 11.99 -5.09
CA LEU A 17 -2.71 11.23 -5.67
C LEU A 17 -3.82 11.00 -4.63
N VAL A 18 -3.45 10.70 -3.39
CA VAL A 18 -4.40 10.53 -2.28
C VAL A 18 -5.08 11.88 -1.95
N SER A 19 -4.33 12.97 -1.82
CA SER A 19 -4.85 14.31 -1.48
C SER A 19 -5.75 14.90 -2.57
N GLY A 20 -5.44 14.67 -3.86
CA GLY A 20 -6.29 15.10 -4.97
C GLY A 20 -7.69 14.46 -4.98
N LEU A 21 -7.85 13.29 -4.34
CA LEU A 21 -9.15 12.63 -4.19
C LEU A 21 -10.03 13.26 -3.09
N PHE A 22 -9.43 13.99 -2.14
CA PHE A 22 -10.08 14.56 -0.95
C PHE A 22 -10.66 15.97 -1.12
N LEU A 23 -10.35 16.69 -2.20
CA LEU A 23 -10.86 18.06 -2.46
C LEU A 23 -12.35 18.12 -2.86
N VAL A 24 -13.14 17.11 -2.53
CA VAL A 24 -14.56 17.05 -2.90
C VAL A 24 -15.41 17.26 -1.66
N VAL A 25 -16.13 18.37 -1.66
CA VAL A 25 -17.15 18.81 -0.69
C VAL A 25 -18.00 17.61 -0.22
N PRO A 26 -18.27 17.49 1.10
CA PRO A 26 -19.12 16.42 1.61
C PRO A 26 -20.56 16.72 1.17
N ALA A 27 -21.07 15.91 0.24
CA ALA A 27 -22.49 15.83 -0.02
C ALA A 27 -23.08 14.73 0.88
N ASP A 28 -24.14 15.08 1.59
CA ASP A 28 -24.82 14.24 2.57
C ASP A 28 -25.17 12.84 2.07
N GLY A 29 -24.97 11.85 2.96
CA GLY A 29 -25.92 10.75 3.18
C GLY A 29 -26.00 9.62 2.14
N SER A 30 -25.37 8.48 2.46
CA SER A 30 -25.86 7.09 2.28
C SER A 30 -24.65 6.14 2.11
N GLY A 31 -24.82 4.84 2.37
CA GLY A 31 -23.73 3.84 2.55
C GLY A 31 -22.72 3.61 1.40
N CYS A 32 -22.70 4.47 0.38
CA CYS A 32 -21.86 4.41 -0.82
C CYS A 32 -20.39 4.79 -0.59
N GLU A 33 -20.11 5.60 0.42
CA GLU A 33 -18.75 6.07 0.70
C GLU A 33 -17.97 5.18 1.69
N LYS A 34 -18.53 4.01 2.07
CA LYS A 34 -17.90 3.10 3.05
C LYS A 34 -16.51 2.63 2.65
N TRP A 35 -16.17 2.60 1.36
CA TRP A 35 -14.84 2.22 0.88
C TRP A 35 -13.81 3.37 0.99
N LYS A 36 -14.20 4.62 1.24
CA LYS A 36 -13.26 5.74 1.34
C LYS A 36 -12.30 5.57 2.52
N SER A 37 -12.79 5.07 3.65
CA SER A 37 -11.94 4.72 4.80
C SER A 37 -10.95 3.59 4.45
N GLU A 38 -11.36 2.66 3.59
CA GLU A 38 -10.50 1.59 3.09
C GLU A 38 -9.38 2.12 2.20
N PHE A 39 -9.61 3.20 1.44
CA PHE A 39 -8.58 3.86 0.66
C PHE A 39 -7.46 4.43 1.55
N LEU A 40 -7.83 5.16 2.60
CA LEU A 40 -6.86 5.68 3.59
C LEU A 40 -6.15 4.56 4.33
N THR A 41 -6.89 3.54 4.75
CA THR A 41 -6.34 2.37 5.44
C THR A 41 -5.35 1.62 4.54
N GLY A 42 -5.65 1.51 3.24
CA GLY A 42 -4.77 0.91 2.24
C GLY A 42 -3.47 1.70 2.08
N ALA A 43 -3.55 3.02 1.94
CA ALA A 43 -2.38 3.89 1.84
C ALA A 43 -1.48 3.82 3.10
N MET A 44 -2.08 3.85 4.29
CA MET A 44 -1.35 3.68 5.55
C MET A 44 -0.69 2.29 5.64
N THR A 45 -1.40 1.23 5.28
CA THR A 45 -0.88 -0.15 5.32
C THR A 45 0.29 -0.33 4.36
N LEU A 46 0.20 0.23 3.15
CA LEU A 46 1.30 0.24 2.18
C LEU A 46 2.50 1.01 2.72
N THR A 47 2.28 2.17 3.34
CA THR A 47 3.35 2.97 3.94
C THR A 47 4.04 2.21 5.08
N SER A 48 3.27 1.55 5.96
CA SER A 48 3.81 0.68 7.00
C SER A 48 4.66 -0.45 6.42
N TYR A 49 4.24 -1.06 5.32
CA TYR A 49 4.99 -2.12 4.65
C TYR A 49 6.33 -1.63 4.12
N MET A 50 6.34 -0.49 3.41
CA MET A 50 7.58 0.12 2.92
C MET A 50 8.54 0.46 4.06
N ASN A 51 8.01 0.93 5.20
CA ASN A 51 8.80 1.20 6.39
C ASN A 51 9.35 -0.09 7.05
N THR A 52 8.59 -1.18 7.06
CA THR A 52 9.06 -2.49 7.55
C THR A 52 10.22 -3.00 6.70
N HIS A 53 10.11 -2.94 5.37
CA HIS A 53 11.22 -3.24 4.46
C HIS A 53 12.44 -2.35 4.71
N HIS A 54 12.22 -1.04 4.86
CA HIS A 54 13.30 -0.10 5.14
C HIS A 54 14.04 -0.43 6.46
N LYS A 55 13.30 -0.75 7.53
CA LYS A 55 13.88 -1.16 8.81
C LYS A 55 14.66 -2.47 8.68
N TYR A 56 14.14 -3.42 7.91
CA TYR A 56 14.81 -4.70 7.65
C TYR A 56 16.16 -4.52 6.95
N PHE A 57 16.22 -3.69 5.90
CA PHE A 57 17.47 -3.38 5.21
C PHE A 57 18.42 -2.48 6.02
N GLN A 58 17.94 -1.81 7.07
CA GLN A 58 18.78 -1.06 8.03
C GLN A 58 19.25 -1.91 9.22
N ASN A 59 19.04 -3.22 9.22
CA ASN A 59 19.34 -4.12 10.34
C ASN A 59 18.63 -3.75 11.65
N LYS A 60 17.53 -2.99 11.58
CA LYS A 60 16.68 -2.62 12.73
C LYS A 60 15.56 -3.62 12.99
N LEU A 61 15.45 -4.64 12.14
CA LEU A 61 14.44 -5.69 12.22
C LEU A 61 15.09 -7.04 11.91
N GLY A 62 14.81 -8.04 12.74
CA GLY A 62 15.23 -9.42 12.49
C GLY A 62 14.46 -10.04 11.32
N ARG A 63 14.98 -11.13 10.73
CA ARG A 63 14.31 -11.85 9.63
C ARG A 63 12.92 -12.36 10.00
N VAL A 64 12.81 -13.03 11.15
CA VAL A 64 11.52 -13.59 11.63
C VAL A 64 10.49 -12.48 11.86
N GLU A 65 10.91 -11.36 12.45
CA GLU A 65 10.04 -10.20 12.69
C GLU A 65 9.61 -9.53 11.38
N PHE A 66 10.53 -9.42 10.42
CA PHE A 66 10.25 -8.90 9.09
C PHE A 66 9.19 -9.74 8.38
N GLU A 67 9.41 -11.05 8.27
CA GLU A 67 8.50 -11.97 7.60
C GLU A 67 7.10 -11.93 8.23
N ALA A 68 7.02 -11.93 9.56
CA ALA A 68 5.75 -11.84 10.28
C ALA A 68 5.02 -10.50 10.03
N GLN A 69 5.74 -9.38 10.08
CA GLN A 69 5.14 -8.06 9.85
C GLN A 69 4.70 -7.86 8.40
N ALA A 70 5.56 -8.25 7.44
CA ALA A 70 5.28 -8.14 6.02
C ALA A 70 4.04 -8.98 5.63
N LEU A 71 4.00 -10.24 6.06
CA LEU A 71 2.86 -11.14 5.83
C LEU A 71 1.56 -10.56 6.40
N ASN A 72 1.59 -10.04 7.64
CA ASN A 72 0.43 -9.43 8.27
C ASN A 72 -0.06 -8.19 7.50
N LEU A 73 0.84 -7.35 7.00
CA LEU A 73 0.49 -6.14 6.23
C LEU A 73 -0.11 -6.51 4.86
N VAL A 74 0.44 -7.53 4.19
CA VAL A 74 -0.15 -8.08 2.95
C VAL A 74 -1.55 -8.63 3.22
N ALA A 75 -1.75 -9.38 4.31
CA ALA A 75 -3.05 -9.90 4.69
C ALA A 75 -4.08 -8.77 4.95
N LYS A 76 -3.66 -7.67 5.59
CA LYS A 76 -4.51 -6.48 5.78
C LYS A 76 -4.93 -5.86 4.45
N LEU A 77 -4.04 -5.75 3.47
CA LEU A 77 -4.38 -5.24 2.13
C LEU A 77 -5.36 -6.17 1.40
N MET A 78 -5.20 -7.49 1.52
CA MET A 78 -6.17 -8.45 0.96
C MET A 78 -7.56 -8.33 1.61
N ALA A 79 -7.60 -8.08 2.93
CA ALA A 79 -8.86 -7.85 3.64
C ALA A 79 -9.53 -6.54 3.18
N ILE A 80 -8.73 -5.48 2.95
CA ILE A 80 -9.20 -4.21 2.36
C ILE A 80 -9.78 -4.44 0.96
N GLU A 81 -9.09 -5.17 0.10
CA GLU A 81 -9.57 -5.53 -1.24
C GLU A 81 -10.92 -6.23 -1.17
N THR A 82 -11.06 -7.20 -0.25
CA THR A 82 -12.31 -7.96 -0.04
C THR A 82 -13.44 -7.05 0.43
N ARG A 83 -13.20 -6.18 1.42
CA ARG A 83 -14.21 -5.23 1.91
C ARG A 83 -14.61 -4.25 0.82
N ALA A 84 -13.66 -3.69 0.07
CA ALA A 84 -13.94 -2.80 -1.05
C ALA A 84 -14.79 -3.48 -2.12
N LYS A 85 -14.54 -4.76 -2.46
CA LYS A 85 -15.39 -5.54 -3.38
C LYS A 85 -16.81 -5.72 -2.87
N SER A 86 -17.00 -5.92 -1.55
CA SER A 86 -18.32 -6.16 -0.94
C SER A 86 -19.23 -4.93 -0.85
N VAL A 87 -18.70 -3.71 -1.01
CA VAL A 87 -19.54 -2.51 -1.00
C VAL A 87 -20.39 -2.48 -2.27
N ALA A 88 -21.71 -2.40 -2.13
CA ALA A 88 -22.62 -2.31 -3.27
C ALA A 88 -22.26 -1.13 -4.18
N SER A 89 -22.47 -1.31 -5.48
CA SER A 89 -22.28 -0.23 -6.44
C SER A 89 -23.29 0.88 -6.20
N CYS A 90 -22.86 2.13 -6.27
CA CYS A 90 -23.73 3.28 -6.10
C CYS A 90 -23.75 4.15 -7.35
N VAL A 91 -24.93 4.32 -7.92
CA VAL A 91 -25.15 5.13 -9.12
C VAL A 91 -25.06 6.60 -8.72
N HIS A 92 -23.94 7.24 -9.05
CA HIS A 92 -23.78 8.69 -9.01
C HIS A 92 -23.92 9.24 -10.43
N PRO A 93 -24.53 10.42 -10.64
CA PRO A 93 -24.67 11.03 -11.97
C PRO A 93 -23.39 11.07 -12.80
N ASP A 94 -22.25 11.21 -12.12
CA ASP A 94 -20.91 11.33 -12.73
C ASP A 94 -20.03 10.06 -12.68
N ASP A 95 -20.57 8.89 -12.30
CA ASP A 95 -19.81 7.62 -12.10
C ASP A 95 -18.59 7.73 -11.14
N LYS A 96 -18.47 8.83 -10.42
CA LYS A 96 -17.27 9.23 -9.66
C LYS A 96 -16.91 8.22 -8.57
N PHE A 97 -17.90 7.61 -7.94
CA PHE A 97 -17.67 6.65 -6.86
C PHE A 97 -17.25 5.28 -7.38
N GLU A 98 -17.89 4.79 -8.45
CA GLU A 98 -17.48 3.55 -9.11
C GLU A 98 -16.11 3.66 -9.75
N GLY A 99 -15.82 4.77 -10.43
CA GLY A 99 -14.50 5.02 -11.01
C GLY A 99 -13.38 4.96 -9.97
N ARG A 100 -13.59 5.58 -8.80
CA ARG A 100 -12.60 5.56 -7.70
C ARG A 100 -12.51 4.19 -7.01
N LYS A 101 -13.63 3.50 -6.78
CA LYS A 101 -13.65 2.13 -6.26
C LYS A 101 -12.90 1.17 -7.20
N ARG A 102 -13.14 1.29 -8.51
CA ARG A 102 -12.45 0.52 -9.55
C ARG A 102 -10.94 0.79 -9.52
N LEU A 103 -10.54 2.06 -9.42
CA LEU A 103 -9.13 2.45 -9.31
C LEU A 103 -8.46 1.81 -8.08
N LEU A 104 -9.11 1.83 -6.91
CA LEU A 104 -8.60 1.17 -5.71
C LEU A 104 -8.39 -0.33 -5.93
N LEU A 105 -9.39 -1.02 -6.48
CA LEU A 105 -9.31 -2.47 -6.72
C LEU A 105 -8.24 -2.83 -7.74
N GLN A 106 -8.11 -2.07 -8.82
CA GLN A 106 -7.04 -2.25 -9.82
C GLN A 106 -5.65 -2.03 -9.19
N THR A 107 -5.52 -1.01 -8.33
CA THR A 107 -4.26 -0.73 -7.64
C THR A 107 -3.88 -1.88 -6.71
N LEU A 108 -4.82 -2.37 -5.90
CA LEU A 108 -4.57 -3.50 -4.98
C LEU A 108 -4.23 -4.79 -5.73
N ALA A 109 -4.88 -5.05 -6.87
CA ALA A 109 -4.61 -6.22 -7.71
C ALA A 109 -3.17 -6.25 -8.26
N VAL A 110 -2.53 -5.08 -8.43
CA VAL A 110 -1.12 -4.98 -8.86
C VAL A 110 -0.17 -4.96 -7.66
N VAL A 111 -0.49 -4.18 -6.63
CA VAL A 111 0.39 -3.95 -5.49
C VAL A 111 0.56 -5.20 -4.63
N ILE A 112 -0.51 -5.95 -4.35
CA ILE A 112 -0.46 -7.13 -3.48
C ILE A 112 0.51 -8.21 -4.04
N PRO A 113 0.43 -8.62 -5.33
CA PRO A 113 1.40 -9.55 -5.90
C PRO A 113 2.85 -9.04 -5.86
N LEU A 114 3.08 -7.75 -6.15
CA LEU A 114 4.42 -7.16 -6.10
C LEU A 114 5.01 -7.21 -4.70
N MET A 115 4.20 -6.93 -3.67
CA MET A 115 4.63 -7.02 -2.27
C MET A 115 4.99 -8.46 -1.90
N LYS A 116 4.16 -9.44 -2.28
CA LYS A 116 4.48 -10.86 -2.05
C LYS A 116 5.80 -11.27 -2.70
N ALA A 117 6.05 -10.82 -3.93
CA ALA A 117 7.33 -11.08 -4.60
C ALA A 117 8.49 -10.38 -3.88
N GLY A 118 8.30 -9.13 -3.44
CA GLY A 118 9.28 -8.39 -2.66
C GLY A 118 9.68 -9.07 -1.36
N ASP A 119 8.72 -9.70 -0.67
CA ASP A 119 8.97 -10.43 0.58
C ASP A 119 9.85 -11.67 0.38
N VAL A 120 9.74 -12.33 -0.78
CA VAL A 120 10.60 -13.48 -1.14
C VAL A 120 12.02 -13.03 -1.46
N VAL A 121 12.17 -11.93 -2.20
CA VAL A 121 13.49 -11.49 -2.70
C VAL A 121 14.26 -10.65 -1.67
N ALA A 122 13.57 -10.00 -0.71
CA ALA A 122 14.23 -9.12 0.26
C ALA A 122 15.32 -9.78 1.12
N PRO A 123 15.16 -11.01 1.64
CA PRO A 123 16.24 -11.69 2.37
C PRO A 123 17.47 -11.93 1.49
N GLU A 124 17.28 -12.38 0.24
CA GLU A 124 18.40 -12.63 -0.69
C GLU A 124 19.19 -11.35 -1.00
N ILE A 125 18.48 -10.22 -1.18
CA ILE A 125 19.11 -8.91 -1.37
C ILE A 125 19.93 -8.54 -0.13
N ARG A 126 19.36 -8.71 1.07
CA ARG A 126 20.04 -8.36 2.32
C ARG A 126 21.29 -9.22 2.53
N ASP A 127 21.19 -10.54 2.37
CA ASP A 127 22.31 -11.47 2.50
C ASP A 127 23.43 -11.14 1.51
N ARG A 128 23.09 -10.64 0.32
CA ARG A 128 24.07 -10.16 -0.65
C ARG A 128 24.73 -8.85 -0.21
N LEU A 129 23.96 -7.88 0.27
CA LEU A 129 24.48 -6.60 0.77
C LEU A 129 25.41 -6.79 1.97
N GLU A 130 25.09 -7.72 2.88
CA GLU A 130 25.93 -8.04 4.03
C GLU A 130 27.27 -8.67 3.60
N ARG A 131 27.27 -9.55 2.60
CA ARG A 131 28.50 -10.14 2.03
C ARG A 131 29.37 -9.11 1.31
N GLU A 132 28.75 -8.25 0.48
CA GLU A 132 29.48 -7.23 -0.28
C GLU A 132 30.03 -6.10 0.62
N GLY A 133 29.41 -5.84 1.78
CA GLY A 133 29.86 -4.82 2.74
C GLY A 133 30.96 -5.26 3.71
N GLN A 134 31.36 -6.54 3.70
CA GLN A 134 32.43 -7.09 4.54
C GLN A 134 33.79 -7.19 3.82
N ASN A 135 33.82 -6.92 2.51
CA ASN A 135 35.04 -6.81 1.70
C ASN A 135 35.49 -5.35 1.54
#